data_AF-A0A1E1W2C2-F1
#
_entry.id   AF-A0A1E1W2C2-F1
#
_cell.length_a   1.000
_cell.length_b   1.000
_cell.length_c   1.000
_cell.angle_alpha   90.00
_cell.angle_beta   90.00
_cell.angle_gamma   90.00
#
_symmetry.space_group_name_H-M   'P 1'
#
loop_
_entity.id
_entity.type
_entity.pdbx_description
1 polymer ?
#
loop_
_entity_poly.entity_id
_entity_poly.type
_entity_poly.pdbx_seq_one_letter_code
_entity_poly.pdbx_strand_id
1 'polypeptide(L)'
;KEFNTASLCKFGQETVQDIVSRTQEVFQTLKAIQPPNGTQHGENASNDKKAKMQEQLRTIRLLFKRLRLIYEKCNETCQGMEYTHMESLIPLKDEADNKTLDERRNTEAYRLALDENRDLTEQVVLKNKQLKEVITNLRTIIWEINVMLTMRRS
;
A
#
# COMPACT_ATOMS: atom_id res chain seq x y z
N LYS A 1 25.94 3.12 0.74
CA LYS A 1 24.76 2.66 -0.03
C LYS A 1 23.76 3.80 -0.03
N GLU A 2 23.54 4.43 -1.18
CA GLU A 2 22.43 5.36 -1.35
C GLU A 2 21.12 4.57 -1.39
N PHE A 3 20.11 5.05 -0.67
CA PHE A 3 18.79 4.43 -0.67
C PHE A 3 17.92 5.17 -1.68
N ASN A 4 17.32 4.45 -2.63
CA ASN A 4 16.37 5.07 -3.57
C ASN A 4 15.09 5.51 -2.84
N THR A 5 14.37 6.48 -3.43
CA THR A 5 13.15 7.06 -2.85
C THR A 5 12.09 6.00 -2.53
N ALA A 6 11.92 5.01 -3.41
CA ALA A 6 10.96 3.92 -3.20
C ALA A 6 11.27 3.10 -1.94
N SER A 7 12.55 2.84 -1.67
CA SER A 7 13.01 2.12 -0.48
C SER A 7 12.79 2.96 0.78
N LEU A 8 13.07 4.27 0.73
CA LEU A 8 12.83 5.18 1.84
C LEU A 8 11.34 5.26 2.18
N CYS A 9 10.46 5.36 1.17
CA CYS A 9 9.00 5.33 1.36
C CYS A 9 8.54 4.01 1.98
N LYS A 10 9.08 2.87 1.53
CA LYS A 10 8.78 1.56 2.14
C LYS A 10 9.21 1.50 3.61
N PHE A 11 10.42 1.96 3.93
CA PHE A 11 10.86 2.03 5.33
C PHE A 11 10.02 2.98 6.18
N GLY A 12 9.56 4.09 5.59
CA GLY A 12 8.64 5.02 6.23
C GLY A 12 7.31 4.35 6.56
N GLN A 13 6.72 3.64 5.59
CA GLN A 13 5.50 2.87 5.79
C GLN A 13 5.65 1.82 6.90
N GLU A 14 6.71 1.01 6.86
CA GLU A 14 6.99 -0.01 7.88
C GLU A 14 7.14 0.63 9.27
N THR A 15 7.84 1.76 9.37
CA THR A 15 8.02 2.49 10.63
C THR A 15 6.69 3.02 11.18
N VAL A 16 5.79 3.53 10.31
CA VAL A 16 4.45 3.96 10.72
C VAL A 16 3.62 2.77 11.21
N GLN A 17 3.67 1.64 10.52
CA GLN A 17 2.97 0.43 10.93
C GLN A 17 3.44 -0.06 12.31
N ASP A 18 4.75 -0.05 12.55
CA ASP A 18 5.33 -0.39 13.86
C ASP A 18 4.85 0.55 14.97
N ILE A 19 4.79 1.87 14.71
CA ILE A 19 4.26 2.85 15.67
C ILE A 19 2.81 2.51 16.03
N VAL A 20 1.97 2.23 15.03
CA VAL A 20 0.57 1.88 15.25
C VAL A 20 0.45 0.60 16.08
N SER A 21 1.18 -0.46 15.73
CA SER A 21 1.18 -1.73 16.46
C SER A 21 1.59 -1.55 17.93
N ARG A 22 2.69 -0.83 18.18
CA ARG A 22 3.17 -0.57 19.55
C ARG A 22 2.21 0.29 20.34
N THR A 23 1.58 1.26 19.70
CA THR A 23 0.54 2.09 20.34
C THR A 23 -0.68 1.25 20.73
N GLN A 24 -1.10 0.32 19.88
CA GLN A 24 -2.16 -0.64 20.21
C GLN A 24 -1.77 -1.52 21.41
N GLU A 25 -0.53 -2.03 21.48
CA GLU A 25 -0.04 -2.79 22.64
C GLU A 25 -0.09 -2.00 23.95
N VAL A 26 0.20 -0.69 23.90
CA VAL A 26 0.06 0.21 25.06
C VAL A 26 -1.39 0.27 25.52
N PHE A 27 -2.35 0.49 24.61
CA PHE A 27 -3.77 0.54 24.96
C PHE A 27 -4.30 -0.80 25.46
N GLN A 28 -3.84 -1.93 24.89
CA GLN A 28 -4.18 -3.26 25.40
C GLN A 28 -3.64 -3.48 26.82
N THR A 29 -2.42 -3.02 27.10
CA THR A 29 -1.83 -3.11 28.45
C THR A 29 -2.62 -2.25 29.43
N LEU A 30 -2.96 -1.00 29.06
CA LEU A 30 -3.80 -0.11 29.86
C LEU A 30 -5.15 -0.73 30.20
N LYS A 31 -5.81 -1.35 29.21
CA LYS A 31 -7.11 -2.03 29.40
C LYS A 31 -7.00 -3.21 30.38
N ALA A 32 -5.85 -3.87 30.44
CA ALA A 32 -5.61 -5.01 31.31
C ALA A 32 -5.14 -4.62 32.72
N ILE A 33 -4.83 -3.35 32.99
CA ILE A 33 -4.45 -2.89 34.32
C ILE A 33 -5.69 -2.90 35.21
N GLN A 34 -5.59 -3.59 36.34
CA GLN A 34 -6.59 -3.55 37.40
C GLN A 34 -6.08 -2.61 38.52
N PRO A 35 -6.98 -1.97 39.28
CA PRO A 35 -6.60 -1.21 40.45
C PRO A 35 -5.84 -2.09 41.45
N PRO A 36 -4.92 -1.55 42.26
CA PRO A 36 -4.26 -2.31 43.31
C PRO A 36 -5.31 -2.85 44.28
N ASN A 37 -5.40 -4.17 44.41
CA ASN A 37 -6.32 -4.84 45.32
C ASN A 37 -5.72 -5.03 46.73
N GLY A 38 -4.63 -4.31 47.05
CA GLY A 38 -3.93 -4.39 48.33
C GLY A 38 -3.12 -5.68 48.53
N THR A 39 -3.07 -6.57 47.54
CA THR A 39 -2.25 -7.78 47.60
C THR A 39 -0.88 -7.54 46.98
N GLN A 40 0.17 -8.10 47.60
CA GLN A 40 1.54 -8.00 47.10
C GLN A 40 1.69 -8.56 45.67
N HIS A 41 0.88 -9.57 45.33
CA HIS A 41 0.78 -10.10 43.96
C HIS A 41 0.20 -9.08 42.97
N GLY A 42 -0.85 -8.35 43.35
CA GLY A 42 -1.45 -7.30 42.54
C GLY A 42 -0.53 -6.09 42.33
N GLU A 43 0.24 -5.71 43.35
CA GLU A 43 1.25 -4.65 43.25
C GLU A 43 2.38 -5.02 42.27
N ASN A 44 2.91 -6.25 42.37
CA ASN A 44 3.93 -6.74 41.44
C ASN A 44 3.40 -6.78 40.00
N ALA A 45 2.21 -7.32 39.78
CA ALA A 45 1.60 -7.38 38.44
C ALA A 45 1.32 -5.98 37.84
N SER A 46 0.98 -4.99 38.67
CA SER A 46 0.79 -3.60 38.25
C SER A 46 2.12 -2.95 37.86
N ASN A 47 3.16 -3.15 38.67
CA ASN A 47 4.51 -2.64 38.38
C ASN A 47 5.09 -3.23 37.09
N ASP A 48 4.91 -4.53 36.84
CA ASP A 48 5.35 -5.17 35.59
C ASP A 48 4.65 -4.59 34.36
N LYS A 49 3.33 -4.37 34.44
CA LYS A 49 2.55 -3.73 33.35
C LYS A 49 3.02 -2.29 33.12
N LYS A 50 3.30 -1.55 34.19
CA LYS A 50 3.85 -0.18 34.11
C LYS A 50 5.23 -0.17 33.44
N ALA A 51 6.12 -1.07 33.84
CA ALA A 51 7.45 -1.19 33.25
C ALA A 51 7.36 -1.52 31.75
N LYS A 52 6.52 -2.50 31.39
CA LYS A 52 6.26 -2.86 29.98
C LYS A 52 5.74 -1.67 29.17
N MET A 53 4.78 -0.91 29.71
CA MET A 53 4.30 0.31 29.05
C MET A 53 5.38 1.36 28.86
N GLN A 54 6.22 1.60 29.87
CA GLN A 54 7.31 2.57 29.76
C GLN A 54 8.30 2.20 28.66
N GLU A 55 8.58 0.91 28.49
CA GLU A 55 9.44 0.41 27.41
C GLU A 55 8.80 0.59 26.03
N GLN A 56 7.51 0.30 25.90
CA GLN A 56 6.75 0.56 24.68
C GLN A 56 6.79 2.05 24.30
N LEU A 57 6.57 2.95 25.26
CA LEU A 57 6.66 4.40 25.05
C LEU A 57 8.08 4.86 24.70
N ARG A 58 9.12 4.22 25.25
CA ARG A 58 10.51 4.48 24.88
C ARG A 58 10.75 4.08 23.42
N THR A 59 10.29 2.90 23.01
CA THR A 59 10.40 2.39 21.64
C THR A 59 9.63 3.27 20.66
N ILE A 60 8.40 3.66 20.97
CA ILE A 60 7.58 4.56 20.14
C ILE A 60 8.32 5.90 19.89
N ARG A 61 8.95 6.47 20.92
CA ARG A 61 9.77 7.69 20.77
C ARG A 61 10.94 7.50 19.80
N LEU A 62 11.61 6.34 19.84
CA LEU A 62 12.70 6.03 18.89
C LEU A 62 12.17 5.86 17.47
N LEU A 63 11.02 5.23 17.30
CA LEU A 63 10.37 5.08 15.99
C LEU A 63 9.98 6.44 15.39
N PHE A 64 9.46 7.38 16.17
CA PHE A 64 9.20 8.74 15.69
C PHE A 64 10.47 9.48 15.27
N LYS A 65 11.58 9.34 16.01
CA LYS A 65 12.88 9.89 15.61
C LYS A 65 13.36 9.27 14.29
N ARG A 66 13.23 7.96 14.13
CA ARG A 66 13.54 7.25 12.88
C ARG A 66 12.67 7.74 11.72
N LEU A 67 11.36 7.87 11.94
CA LEU A 67 10.41 8.36 10.94
C LEU A 67 10.75 9.77 10.48
N ARG A 68 11.16 10.65 11.41
CA ARG A 68 11.62 12.00 11.09
C ARG A 68 12.84 11.98 10.16
N LEU A 69 13.84 11.15 10.46
CA LEU A 69 15.03 11.00 9.60
C LEU A 69 14.68 10.45 8.22
N ILE A 70 13.77 9.48 8.14
CA ILE A 70 13.29 8.95 6.85
C ILE A 70 12.59 10.05 6.06
N TYR A 71 11.72 10.82 6.71
CA TYR A 71 11.02 11.94 6.09
C TYR A 71 12.00 12.98 5.55
N GLU A 72 13.00 13.40 6.34
CA GLU A 72 14.00 14.39 5.93
C GLU A 72 14.77 13.89 4.70
N LYS A 73 15.21 12.63 4.69
CA LYS A 73 15.88 12.03 3.53
C LYS A 73 14.98 11.88 2.30
N CYS A 74 13.72 11.46 2.49
CA CYS A 74 12.75 11.43 1.41
C CYS A 74 12.59 12.84 0.83
N ASN A 75 12.42 13.83 1.69
CA ASN A 75 12.22 15.22 1.29
C ASN A 75 13.43 15.76 0.53
N GLU A 76 14.66 15.55 1.00
CA GLU A 76 15.90 15.90 0.28
C GLU A 76 15.98 15.23 -1.10
N THR A 77 15.63 13.95 -1.20
CA THR A 77 15.61 13.22 -2.48
C THR A 77 14.51 13.75 -3.41
N CYS A 78 13.41 14.25 -2.83
CA CYS A 78 12.29 14.86 -3.54
C CYS A 78 12.45 16.36 -3.80
N GLN A 79 13.43 17.06 -3.20
CA GLN A 79 13.66 18.50 -3.42
C GLN A 79 14.08 18.82 -4.86
N GLY A 80 14.59 17.84 -5.60
CA GLY A 80 14.78 17.93 -7.06
C GLY A 80 13.54 17.56 -7.88
N MET A 81 12.46 17.09 -7.24
CA MET A 81 11.15 16.82 -7.85
C MET A 81 10.13 17.94 -7.59
N GLU A 82 10.48 18.94 -6.78
CA GLU A 82 9.67 20.15 -6.67
C GLU A 82 9.72 20.94 -7.99
N TYR A 83 8.55 21.07 -8.62
CA TYR A 83 8.25 21.87 -9.81
C TYR A 83 8.76 21.36 -11.17
N THR A 84 8.42 20.12 -11.53
CA THR A 84 7.88 19.97 -12.89
C THR A 84 6.39 20.26 -12.78
N HIS A 85 6.00 21.52 -13.04
CA HIS A 85 4.58 21.87 -13.20
C HIS A 85 3.94 20.79 -14.07
N MET A 86 2.75 20.31 -13.73
CA MET A 86 2.05 19.33 -14.59
C MET A 86 2.00 19.85 -16.05
N GLU A 87 1.91 21.17 -16.22
CA GLU A 87 1.98 21.89 -17.51
C GLU A 87 3.34 21.80 -18.23
N SER A 88 4.45 21.62 -17.51
CA SER A 88 5.79 21.39 -18.08
C SER A 88 6.08 19.91 -18.39
N LEU A 89 5.28 18.99 -17.85
CA LEU A 89 5.25 17.58 -18.27
C LEU A 89 4.38 17.39 -19.52
N ILE A 90 3.53 18.36 -19.85
CA ILE A 90 2.95 18.50 -21.19
C ILE A 90 4.10 19.03 -22.05
N PRO A 91 4.58 18.29 -23.05
CA PRO A 91 5.54 18.85 -23.99
C PRO A 91 4.91 20.09 -24.62
N LEU A 92 5.34 21.28 -24.17
CA LEU A 92 5.06 22.50 -24.90
C LEU A 92 5.77 22.34 -26.23
N LYS A 93 5.00 22.48 -27.30
CA LYS A 93 5.42 22.26 -28.69
C LYS A 93 6.42 23.34 -29.09
N ASP A 94 7.65 23.27 -28.58
CA ASP A 94 8.78 23.99 -29.14
C ASP A 94 9.30 23.18 -30.32
N GLU A 95 9.31 23.82 -31.49
CA GLU A 95 9.61 23.22 -32.80
C GLU A 95 10.98 22.49 -32.84
N ALA A 96 11.89 22.76 -31.90
CA ALA A 96 13.21 22.15 -31.82
C ALA A 96 13.22 20.73 -31.18
N ASP A 97 12.36 20.45 -30.20
CA ASP A 97 12.30 19.15 -29.51
C ASP A 97 11.47 18.11 -30.27
N ASN A 98 10.63 18.58 -31.19
CA ASN A 98 9.79 17.72 -32.01
C ASN A 98 10.64 16.75 -32.86
N LYS A 99 11.85 17.15 -33.27
CA LYS A 99 12.74 16.32 -34.09
C LYS A 99 13.27 15.10 -33.33
N THR A 100 13.70 15.29 -32.08
CA THR A 100 14.25 14.21 -31.23
C THR A 100 13.16 13.28 -30.69
N LEU A 101 11.98 13.83 -30.38
CA LEU A 101 10.80 13.06 -29.98
C LEU A 101 10.19 12.30 -31.15
N ASP A 102 10.12 12.90 -32.35
CA ASP A 102 9.69 12.21 -33.57
C ASP A 102 10.69 11.11 -33.95
N GLU A 103 12.01 11.35 -33.85
CA GLU A 103 13.02 10.30 -34.07
C GLU A 103 12.85 9.11 -33.11
N ARG A 104 12.58 9.36 -31.82
CA ARG A 104 12.29 8.30 -30.85
C ARG A 104 10.97 7.58 -31.11
N ARG A 105 9.91 8.31 -31.48
CA ARG A 105 8.58 7.74 -31.83
C ARG A 105 8.59 7.00 -33.18
N ASN A 106 9.53 7.31 -34.06
CA ASN A 106 9.71 6.66 -35.35
C ASN A 106 10.68 5.47 -35.29
N THR A 107 11.19 5.12 -34.10
CA THR A 107 11.96 3.89 -33.92
C THR A 107 11.06 2.67 -34.07
N GLU A 108 11.58 1.64 -34.73
CA GLU A 108 10.90 0.35 -34.90
C GLU A 108 10.53 -0.29 -33.55
N ALA A 109 11.41 -0.16 -32.55
CA ALA A 109 11.17 -0.65 -31.20
C ALA A 109 9.94 0.00 -30.53
N TYR A 110 9.73 1.31 -30.71
CA TYR A 110 8.57 2.00 -30.15
C TYR A 110 7.26 1.56 -30.83
N ARG A 111 7.28 1.37 -32.16
CA ARG A 111 6.12 0.87 -32.90
C ARG A 111 5.73 -0.56 -32.49
N LEU A 112 6.72 -1.44 -32.32
CA LEU A 112 6.49 -2.80 -31.85
C LEU A 112 5.92 -2.83 -30.42
N ALA A 113 6.43 -1.99 -29.52
CA ALA A 113 5.91 -1.89 -28.16
C ALA A 113 4.45 -1.37 -28.11
N LEU A 114 4.08 -0.45 -29.00
CA LEU A 114 2.70 0.02 -29.11
C LEU A 114 1.75 -1.06 -29.64
N ASP A 115 2.18 -1.83 -30.63
CA ASP A 115 1.39 -2.92 -31.19
C ASP A 115 1.20 -4.05 -30.17
N GLU A 116 2.28 -4.44 -29.47
CA GLU A 116 2.22 -5.40 -28.37
C GLU A 116 1.29 -4.92 -27.24
N ASN A 117 1.36 -3.63 -26.87
CA ASN A 117 0.48 -3.08 -25.84
C ASN A 117 -1.00 -3.10 -26.25
N ARG A 118 -1.28 -2.82 -27.53
CA ARG A 118 -2.63 -2.92 -28.09
C ARG A 118 -3.13 -4.37 -28.04
N ASP A 119 -2.33 -5.33 -28.51
CA ASP A 119 -2.69 -6.74 -28.51
C ASP A 119 -2.94 -7.29 -27.10
N LEU A 120 -2.09 -6.91 -26.14
CA LEU A 120 -2.26 -7.27 -24.73
C LEU A 120 -3.56 -6.68 -24.16
N THR A 121 -3.88 -5.44 -24.50
CA THR A 121 -5.11 -4.78 -24.06
C THR A 121 -6.35 -5.48 -24.62
N GLU A 122 -6.35 -5.81 -25.91
CA GLU A 122 -7.44 -6.54 -26.56
C GLU A 122 -7.62 -7.94 -25.96
N GLN A 123 -6.53 -8.65 -25.67
CA GLN A 123 -6.57 -9.95 -24.99
C GLN A 123 -7.19 -9.84 -23.60
N VAL A 124 -6.81 -8.83 -22.81
CA VAL A 124 -7.38 -8.60 -21.47
C VAL A 124 -8.88 -8.33 -21.55
N VAL A 125 -9.33 -7.52 -22.51
CA VAL A 125 -10.75 -7.25 -22.73
C VAL A 125 -11.51 -8.52 -23.09
N LEU A 126 -10.98 -9.34 -24.00
CA LEU A 126 -11.61 -10.59 -24.40
C LEU A 126 -11.69 -11.59 -23.25
N LYS A 127 -10.61 -11.77 -22.49
CA LYS A 127 -10.56 -12.67 -21.32
C LYS A 127 -11.54 -12.22 -20.23
N ASN A 128 -11.65 -10.92 -19.98
CA ASN A 128 -12.64 -10.37 -19.06
C ASN A 128 -14.08 -10.63 -19.51
N LYS A 129 -14.36 -10.54 -20.82
CA LYS A 129 -15.67 -10.89 -21.37
C LYS A 129 -15.98 -12.38 -21.17
N GLN A 130 -15.04 -13.25 -21.49
CA GLN A 130 -15.18 -14.70 -21.28
C GLN A 130 -15.43 -15.06 -19.81
N LEU A 131 -14.67 -14.46 -18.88
CA LEU A 131 -14.87 -14.67 -17.44
C LEU A 131 -16.27 -14.24 -17.00
N LYS A 132 -16.77 -13.09 -17.48
CA LYS A 132 -18.14 -12.63 -17.18
C LYS A 132 -19.21 -13.63 -17.66
N GLU A 133 -19.03 -14.19 -18.86
CA GLU A 133 -19.94 -15.21 -19.41
C GLU A 133 -19.92 -16.49 -18.57
N VAL A 134 -18.72 -16.99 -18.23
CA VAL A 134 -18.57 -18.20 -17.38
C VAL A 134 -19.20 -17.99 -16.01
N ILE A 135 -18.95 -16.86 -15.36
CA ILE A 135 -19.53 -16.54 -14.06
C ILE A 135 -21.06 -16.50 -14.15
N THR A 136 -21.60 -15.93 -15.22
CA THR A 136 -23.06 -15.85 -15.44
C THR A 136 -23.65 -17.24 -15.60
N ASN A 137 -23.04 -18.09 -16.43
CA ASN A 137 -23.50 -19.47 -16.63
C ASN A 137 -23.45 -20.28 -15.33
N LEU A 138 -22.38 -20.16 -14.54
CA LEU A 138 -22.28 -20.82 -13.24
C LEU A 138 -23.37 -20.35 -12.27
N ARG A 139 -23.69 -19.04 -12.25
CA ARG A 139 -24.78 -18.51 -11.43
C ARG A 139 -26.14 -19.09 -11.85
N THR A 140 -26.39 -19.21 -13.15
CA THR A 140 -27.63 -19.83 -13.67
C THR A 140 -27.73 -21.29 -13.23
N ILE A 141 -26.68 -22.08 -13.39
CA ILE A 141 -26.65 -23.50 -12.98
C ILE A 141 -26.92 -23.63 -11.47
N ILE A 142 -26.25 -22.82 -10.64
CA ILE A 142 -26.47 -22.83 -9.18
C ILE A 142 -27.92 -22.48 -8.85
N TRP A 143 -28.49 -21.49 -9.54
CA TRP A 143 -29.88 -21.10 -9.34
C TRP A 143 -30.84 -22.22 -9.73
N GLU A 144 -30.67 -22.85 -10.89
CA GLU A 144 -31.48 -23.99 -11.36
C GLU A 144 -31.41 -25.17 -10.38
N ILE A 145 -30.21 -25.51 -9.89
CA ILE A 145 -30.03 -26.56 -8.87
C ILE A 145 -30.78 -26.20 -7.59
N ASN A 146 -30.66 -24.96 -7.10
CA ASN A 146 -31.33 -24.53 -5.87
C ASN A 146 -32.87 -24.54 -6.01
N VAL A 147 -33.39 -24.15 -7.19
CA VAL A 147 -34.82 -24.24 -7.50
C VAL A 147 -35.29 -25.69 -7.51
N MET A 148 -34.57 -26.58 -8.21
CA MET A 148 -34.89 -28.01 -8.26
C MET A 148 -34.85 -28.68 -6.88
N LEU A 149 -33.87 -28.33 -6.04
CA LEU A 149 -33.77 -28.87 -4.68
C LEU A 149 -34.91 -28.38 -3.77
N THR A 150 -35.32 -27.12 -3.91
CA THR A 150 -36.48 -26.58 -3.18
C THR A 150 -37.77 -27.28 -3.58
N MET A 151 -37.99 -27.50 -4.88
CA MET A 151 -39.17 -28.21 -5.40
C MET A 151 -39.23 -29.66 -4.94
N ARG A 152 -38.09 -30.34 -4.76
CA ARG A 152 -38.05 -31.73 -4.23
C ARG A 152 -38.28 -31.83 -2.72
N ARG A 153 -38.10 -30.74 -1.98
CA ARG A 153 -38.36 -30.67 -0.52
C ARG A 153 -39.80 -30.26 -0.19
N SER A 154 -40.58 -29.91 -1.21
CA SER A 154 -42.02 -29.60 -1.15
C SER A 154 -42.81 -30.86 -1.45
#